data_AF-A0A2H9MJR4-F1
#
_entry.id   AF-A0A2H9MJR4-F1
#
_cell.length_a   1.000
_cell.length_b   1.000
_cell.length_c   1.000
_cell.angle_alpha   90.00
_cell.angle_beta   90.00
_cell.angle_gamma   90.00
#
_symmetry.space_group_name_H-M   'P 1'
#
loop_
_entity.id
_entity.type
_entity.pdbx_description
1 polymer ?
#
loop_
_entity_poly.entity_id
_entity_poly.type
_entity_poly.pdbx_seq_one_letter_code
_entity_poly.pdbx_strand_id
1 'polypeptide(L)'
;NTISNCGVYNNSWYGIVLASSSNNTISNSIIYNNSYGIKLYSSSNNNQITNCTVYNNSDDGIYLDSSSNNILRDNVLKNNTYNFGIDGGSISDFYQDINTSNIINGKPIYYIVE
;
A
#
# COMPACT_ATOMS: atom_id res chain seq x y z
N ASN A 1 10.35 -8.59 7.87
CA ASN A 1 9.37 -8.81 8.97
C ASN A 1 8.02 -9.21 8.41
N THR A 2 7.15 -9.79 9.24
CA THR A 2 5.79 -10.16 8.85
C THR A 2 4.79 -9.46 9.77
N ILE A 3 3.88 -8.68 9.18
CA ILE A 3 2.70 -8.11 9.83
C ILE A 3 1.50 -8.83 9.20
N SER A 4 0.72 -9.55 10.00
CA SER A 4 -0.39 -10.34 9.45
C SER A 4 -1.53 -10.50 10.44
N ASN A 5 -2.75 -10.59 9.93
CA ASN A 5 -3.96 -10.83 10.74
C ASN A 5 -4.19 -9.73 11.80
N CYS A 6 -3.98 -8.47 11.43
CA CYS A 6 -4.13 -7.33 12.33
C CYS A 6 -5.32 -6.43 11.93
N GLY A 7 -5.94 -5.81 12.93
CA GLY A 7 -6.80 -4.64 12.75
C GLY A 7 -6.06 -3.37 13.18
N VAL A 8 -5.81 -2.44 12.25
CA VAL A 8 -5.03 -1.22 12.51
C VAL A 8 -5.87 0.00 12.19
N TYR A 9 -6.32 0.72 13.22
CA TYR A 9 -7.32 1.77 13.03
C TYR A 9 -7.29 2.88 14.06
N ASN A 10 -7.91 4.02 13.70
CA ASN A 10 -8.04 5.22 14.53
C ASN A 10 -6.68 5.82 14.98
N ASN A 11 -5.64 5.68 14.17
CA ASN A 11 -4.37 6.35 14.42
C ASN A 11 -4.37 7.72 13.78
N SER A 12 -3.86 8.73 14.48
CA SER A 12 -3.86 10.11 13.96
C SER A 12 -3.06 10.27 12.67
N TRP A 13 -2.02 9.43 12.45
CA TRP A 13 -1.09 9.55 11.32
C TRP A 13 -1.11 8.29 10.45
N TYR A 14 -0.20 7.35 10.69
CA TYR A 14 -0.06 6.15 9.86
C TYR A 14 -0.76 4.95 10.48
N GLY A 15 -1.38 4.10 9.65
CA GLY A 15 -1.77 2.75 10.05
C GLY A 15 -0.54 1.85 10.12
N ILE A 16 0.00 1.47 8.96
CA ILE A 16 1.26 0.71 8.85
C ILE A 16 2.26 1.53 8.06
N VAL A 17 3.49 1.64 8.57
CA VAL A 17 4.57 2.36 7.89
C VAL A 17 5.81 1.48 7.77
N LEU A 18 6.39 1.43 6.57
CA LEU A 18 7.70 0.85 6.30
C LEU A 18 8.60 1.99 5.81
N ALA A 19 9.61 2.31 6.62
CA ALA A 19 10.58 3.36 6.38
C ALA A 19 11.96 2.75 6.23
N SER A 20 12.61 2.91 5.08
CA SER A 20 13.90 2.26 4.78
C SER A 20 13.91 0.77 5.11
N SER A 21 12.80 0.08 4.82
CA SER A 21 12.59 -1.30 5.22
C SER A 21 12.16 -2.15 4.04
N SER A 22 13.06 -3.04 3.64
CA SER A 22 12.86 -3.95 2.51
C SER A 22 12.54 -5.37 2.97
N ASN A 23 11.96 -6.18 2.08
CA ASN A 23 11.71 -7.62 2.31
C ASN A 23 10.77 -7.90 3.51
N ASN A 24 9.69 -7.13 3.61
CA ASN A 24 8.61 -7.37 4.57
C ASN A 24 7.35 -7.87 3.89
N THR A 25 6.49 -8.52 4.69
CA THR A 25 5.17 -8.97 4.27
C THR A 25 4.12 -8.32 5.15
N ILE A 26 3.15 -7.64 4.54
CA ILE A 26 1.91 -7.19 5.17
C ILE A 26 0.79 -8.03 4.55
N SER A 27 0.05 -8.77 5.36
CA SER A 27 -1.00 -9.65 4.82
C SER A 27 -2.24 -9.78 5.68
N ASN A 28 -3.37 -10.12 5.06
CA ASN A 28 -4.62 -10.51 5.74
C ASN A 28 -5.02 -9.53 6.86
N SER A 29 -4.89 -8.23 6.61
CA SER A 29 -5.08 -7.19 7.63
C SER A 29 -6.13 -6.17 7.21
N ILE A 30 -6.77 -5.56 8.20
CA ILE A 30 -7.82 -4.55 8.01
C ILE A 30 -7.31 -3.21 8.55
N ILE A 31 -7.19 -2.21 7.67
CA ILE A 31 -6.56 -0.92 8.00
C ILE A 31 -7.53 0.23 7.68
N TYR A 32 -7.96 0.99 8.68
CA TYR A 32 -9.00 2.01 8.46
C TYR A 32 -9.01 3.17 9.44
N ASN A 33 -9.62 4.30 9.05
CA ASN A 33 -9.73 5.51 9.88
C ASN A 33 -8.37 6.01 10.41
N ASN A 34 -7.31 5.93 9.61
CA ASN A 34 -6.02 6.58 9.88
C ASN A 34 -5.84 7.77 8.92
N SER A 35 -4.74 8.52 9.00
CA SER A 35 -4.40 9.46 7.92
C SER A 35 -3.96 8.68 6.69
N TYR A 36 -2.85 7.95 6.77
CA TYR A 36 -2.41 7.01 5.73
C TYR A 36 -2.74 5.58 6.16
N GLY A 37 -3.24 4.75 5.25
CA GLY A 37 -3.44 3.33 5.51
C GLY A 37 -2.11 2.58 5.63
N ILE A 38 -1.45 2.33 4.50
CA ILE A 38 -0.14 1.70 4.41
C ILE A 38 0.79 2.63 3.63
N LYS A 39 1.91 3.06 4.23
CA LYS A 39 2.92 3.89 3.57
C LYS A 39 4.27 3.18 3.52
N LEU A 40 4.83 3.07 2.32
CA LEU A 40 6.21 2.62 2.08
C LEU A 40 7.01 3.82 1.60
N TYR A 41 8.10 4.15 2.27
CA TYR A 41 8.96 5.26 1.85
C TYR A 41 10.45 5.04 2.12
N SER A 42 11.28 5.86 1.48
CA SER A 42 12.74 5.86 1.60
C SER A 42 13.37 4.52 1.22
N SER A 43 13.17 4.06 -0.02
CA SER A 43 13.76 2.81 -0.54
C SER A 43 13.28 1.56 0.22
N SER A 44 12.00 1.53 0.57
CA SER A 44 11.34 0.34 1.15
C SER A 44 10.96 -0.62 0.03
N ASN A 45 11.94 -1.37 -0.45
CA ASN A 45 11.84 -2.17 -1.67
C ASN A 45 11.47 -3.64 -1.39
N ASN A 46 10.99 -4.36 -2.41
CA ASN A 46 10.76 -5.81 -2.33
C ASN A 46 9.81 -6.23 -1.19
N ASN A 47 8.85 -5.38 -0.84
CA ASN A 47 7.82 -5.71 0.15
C ASN A 47 6.58 -6.31 -0.54
N GLN A 48 5.84 -7.12 0.20
CA GLN A 48 4.62 -7.77 -0.28
C GLN A 48 3.44 -7.28 0.55
N ILE A 49 2.43 -6.70 -0.11
CA ILE A 49 1.17 -6.30 0.51
C ILE A 49 0.07 -7.14 -0.13
N THR A 50 -0.54 -8.04 0.63
CA THR A 50 -1.46 -9.04 0.09
C THR A 50 -2.71 -9.23 0.94
N ASN A 51 -3.89 -9.42 0.32
CA ASN A 51 -5.15 -9.67 1.04
C ASN A 51 -5.48 -8.62 2.12
N CYS A 52 -5.12 -7.35 1.92
CA CYS A 52 -5.44 -6.28 2.87
C CYS A 52 -6.72 -5.55 2.46
N THR A 53 -7.56 -5.20 3.43
CA THR A 53 -8.70 -4.30 3.22
C THR A 53 -8.39 -2.94 3.84
N VAL A 54 -8.25 -1.91 3.00
CA VAL A 54 -7.80 -0.57 3.39
C VAL A 54 -8.86 0.49 3.08
N TYR A 55 -9.43 1.14 4.09
CA TYR A 55 -10.58 2.03 3.86
C TYR A 55 -10.73 3.20 4.83
N ASN A 56 -11.45 4.24 4.39
CA ASN A 56 -11.77 5.42 5.21
C ASN A 56 -10.53 6.09 5.84
N ASN A 57 -9.36 6.00 5.22
CA ASN A 57 -8.21 6.77 5.66
C ASN A 57 -8.29 8.19 5.06
N SER A 58 -7.95 9.21 5.86
CA SER A 58 -8.14 10.62 5.48
C SER A 58 -7.12 11.14 4.46
N ASP A 59 -6.17 10.31 4.05
CA ASP A 59 -5.21 10.52 2.97
C ASP A 59 -5.14 9.26 2.07
N ASP A 60 -3.95 8.87 1.59
CA ASP A 60 -3.78 7.66 0.80
C ASP A 60 -4.09 6.35 1.56
N GLY A 61 -4.79 5.43 0.88
CA GLY A 61 -4.97 4.05 1.33
C GLY A 61 -3.66 3.28 1.32
N ILE A 62 -3.05 3.10 0.14
CA ILE A 62 -1.69 2.58 0.00
C ILE A 62 -0.86 3.61 -0.78
N TYR A 63 0.25 4.04 -0.20
CA TYR A 63 1.16 5.00 -0.81
C TYR A 63 2.60 4.45 -0.88
N LEU A 64 3.18 4.45 -2.08
CA LEU A 64 4.56 4.05 -2.34
C LEU A 64 5.38 5.28 -2.75
N ASP A 65 6.34 5.68 -1.93
CA ASP A 65 7.19 6.84 -2.19
C ASP A 65 8.64 6.40 -2.33
N SER A 66 9.23 6.62 -3.50
CA SER A 66 10.64 6.35 -3.77
C SER A 66 11.07 4.94 -3.33
N SER A 67 10.22 3.96 -3.63
CA SER A 67 10.28 2.58 -3.14
C SER A 67 9.81 1.62 -4.22
N SER A 68 10.69 0.76 -4.72
CA SER A 68 10.48 -0.05 -5.92
C SER A 68 10.38 -1.55 -5.66
N ASN A 69 9.96 -2.29 -6.68
CA ASN A 69 9.83 -3.74 -6.71
C ASN A 69 8.90 -4.30 -5.63
N ASN A 70 7.88 -3.54 -5.24
CA ASN A 70 6.88 -4.01 -4.28
C ASN A 70 5.77 -4.78 -5.01
N ILE A 71 5.24 -5.80 -4.34
CA ILE A 71 4.20 -6.67 -4.87
C ILE A 71 2.89 -6.35 -4.15
N LEU A 72 1.87 -5.96 -4.91
CA LEU A 72 0.51 -5.80 -4.41
C LEU A 72 -0.40 -6.84 -5.07
N ARG A 73 -1.12 -7.63 -4.26
CA ARG A 73 -2.11 -8.63 -4.71
C ARG A 73 -3.34 -8.64 -3.81
N ASP A 74 -4.50 -8.87 -4.40
CA ASP A 74 -5.75 -9.17 -3.69
C ASP A 74 -6.13 -8.13 -2.61
N ASN A 75 -5.66 -6.89 -2.75
CA ASN A 75 -5.98 -5.82 -1.82
C ASN A 75 -7.26 -5.11 -2.23
N VAL A 76 -8.09 -4.73 -1.27
CA VAL A 76 -9.31 -3.95 -1.49
C VAL A 76 -9.15 -2.58 -0.87
N LEU A 77 -9.15 -1.54 -1.69
CA LEU A 77 -9.01 -0.15 -1.29
C LEU A 77 -10.31 0.59 -1.59
N LYS A 78 -10.92 1.22 -0.59
CA LYS A 78 -12.17 1.95 -0.78
C LYS A 78 -12.31 3.15 0.15
N ASN A 79 -12.94 4.21 -0.34
CA ASN A 79 -13.29 5.39 0.47
C ASN A 79 -12.11 6.05 1.22
N ASN A 80 -10.87 5.89 0.75
CA ASN A 80 -9.76 6.73 1.18
C ASN A 80 -9.78 8.04 0.36
N THR A 81 -9.17 9.11 0.85
CA THR A 81 -9.07 10.37 0.07
C THR A 81 -8.41 10.11 -1.28
N TYR A 82 -7.30 9.37 -1.28
CA TYR A 82 -6.71 8.74 -2.45
C TYR A 82 -6.62 7.24 -2.18
N ASN A 83 -7.12 6.37 -3.07
CA ASN A 83 -7.05 4.94 -2.78
C ASN A 83 -5.62 4.42 -2.92
N PHE A 84 -4.95 4.75 -4.02
CA PHE A 84 -3.61 4.29 -4.33
C PHE A 84 -2.80 5.42 -4.92
N GLY A 85 -1.59 5.62 -4.41
CA GLY A 85 -0.65 6.62 -4.89
C GLY A 85 0.77 6.06 -4.99
N ILE A 86 1.50 6.55 -6.00
CA ILE A 86 2.93 6.30 -6.16
C ILE A 86 3.59 7.64 -6.47
N ASP A 87 4.73 7.89 -5.84
CA ASP A 87 5.62 9.00 -6.18
C ASP A 87 7.09 8.53 -6.20
N GLY A 88 7.94 9.24 -6.91
CA GLY A 88 9.34 8.89 -7.08
C GLY A 88 10.11 9.87 -7.96
N GLY A 89 11.40 9.99 -7.70
CA GLY A 89 12.30 10.89 -8.44
C GLY A 89 12.86 10.27 -9.73
N SER A 90 12.75 8.96 -9.89
CA SER A 90 13.30 8.19 -11.02
C SER A 90 12.28 7.20 -11.57
N ILE A 91 12.39 6.81 -12.84
CA ILE A 91 11.49 5.81 -13.45
C ILE A 91 11.52 4.48 -12.69
N SER A 92 12.66 4.11 -12.11
CA SER A 92 12.79 2.88 -11.33
C SER A 92 11.95 2.86 -10.06
N ASP A 93 11.57 4.02 -9.51
CA ASP A 93 10.69 4.10 -8.34
C ASP A 93 9.25 3.65 -8.67
N PHE A 94 8.89 3.68 -9.97
CA PHE A 94 7.60 3.23 -10.48
C PHE A 94 7.64 1.76 -10.93
N TYR A 95 8.76 1.04 -10.84
CA TYR A 95 8.73 -0.40 -11.11
C TYR A 95 8.09 -1.13 -9.94
N GLN A 96 6.82 -1.48 -10.08
CA GLN A 96 6.06 -2.27 -9.11
C GLN A 96 5.42 -3.46 -9.80
N ASP A 97 5.17 -4.51 -9.03
CA ASP A 97 4.38 -5.64 -9.48
C ASP A 97 2.96 -5.52 -8.89
N ILE A 98 2.05 -4.91 -9.64
CA ILE A 98 0.66 -4.65 -9.22
C ILE A 98 -0.26 -5.17 -10.31
N ASN A 99 -1.09 -6.17 -10.00
CA ASN A 99 -2.01 -6.75 -10.97
C ASN A 99 -3.48 -6.47 -10.62
N THR A 100 -4.37 -6.94 -11.50
CA THR A 100 -5.82 -6.73 -11.47
C THR A 100 -6.54 -7.40 -10.30
N SER A 101 -5.86 -8.20 -9.48
CA SER A 101 -6.44 -8.73 -8.24
C SER A 101 -6.69 -7.64 -7.19
N ASN A 102 -5.96 -6.51 -7.29
CA ASN A 102 -6.21 -5.36 -6.43
C ASN A 102 -7.45 -4.59 -6.93
N ILE A 103 -8.34 -4.25 -6.01
CA ILE A 103 -9.62 -3.62 -6.29
C ILE A 103 -9.69 -2.24 -5.63
N ILE A 104 -9.90 -1.19 -6.43
CA ILE A 104 -10.20 0.18 -5.98
C ILE A 104 -11.68 0.46 -6.22
N ASN A 105 -12.43 0.77 -5.16
CA ASN A 105 -13.87 1.10 -5.24
C ASN A 105 -14.68 0.11 -6.10
N GLY A 106 -14.39 -1.19 -5.99
CA GLY A 106 -15.06 -2.26 -6.74
C GLY A 106 -14.53 -2.49 -8.16
N LYS A 107 -13.47 -1.82 -8.61
CA LYS A 107 -12.86 -1.98 -9.94
C LYS A 107 -11.40 -2.44 -9.84
N PRO A 108 -10.91 -3.28 -10.77
CA PRO A 108 -9.51 -3.71 -10.77
C PRO A 108 -8.54 -2.56 -11.06
N ILE A 109 -7.36 -2.60 -10.45
CA ILE A 109 -6.22 -1.75 -10.79
C ILE A 109 -5.54 -2.29 -12.06
N TYR A 110 -5.26 -1.41 -13.01
CA TYR A 110 -4.36 -1.69 -14.12
C TYR A 110 -3.13 -0.81 -13.94
N TYR A 111 -1.98 -1.45 -13.76
CA TYR A 111 -0.71 -0.77 -13.52
C TYR A 111 0.31 -1.28 -14.53
N ILE A 112 0.83 -0.37 -15.35
CA ILE A 112 1.79 -0.66 -16.40
C ILE A 112 2.85 0.43 -16.33
N VAL A 113 4.11 0.01 -16.26
CA VAL A 113 5.28 0.88 -16.34
C VAL A 113 6.25 0.18 -17.29
N GLU A 114 6.78 0.96 -18.24
CA GLU A 114 7.75 0.53 -19.25
C GLU A 114 9.16 1.02 -18.92
#